data_AF-A5IJF9-F1
#
_entry.id   AF-A5IJF9-F1
#
_cell.length_a   1.000
_cell.length_b   1.000
_cell.length_c   1.000
_cell.angle_alpha   90.00
_cell.angle_beta   90.00
_cell.angle_gamma   90.00
#
_symmetry.space_group_name_H-M   'P 1'
#
loop_
_entity.id
_entity.type
_entity.pdbx_description
1 polymer ?
#
loop_
_entity_poly.entity_id
_entity_poly.type
_entity_poly.pdbx_seq_one_letter_code
_entity_poly.pdbx_strand_id
1 'polypeptide(L)'
;MKGGIDLERSKDWLDAAKDDLEHAKHDLEHGFYNWACFSSQQAAEKAVKAVFQRMGAQAWGYSVPDFLGELSSRFEIPEELMDFALELDKAYIPTRYPDALPSGSPRNRYSRIEAERLVDYVKKIVRFCEDLLSRI
;
A
#
# COMPACT_ATOMS: atom_id res chain seq x y z
N MET A 1 24.38 16.92 13.95
CA MET A 1 23.77 15.67 14.43
C MET A 1 22.62 16.02 15.36
N LYS A 2 21.37 15.98 14.89
CA LYS A 2 20.20 16.10 15.77
C LYS A 2 19.80 14.70 16.19
N GLY A 3 20.21 14.30 17.38
CA GLY A 3 19.64 13.16 18.08
C GLY A 3 18.24 13.53 18.55
N GLY A 4 17.23 13.09 17.81
CA GLY A 4 15.92 12.78 18.38
C GLY A 4 15.88 11.27 18.52
N ILE A 5 15.42 10.77 19.65
CA ILE A 5 14.94 9.38 19.73
C ILE A 5 13.78 9.34 18.73
N ASP A 6 14.00 8.79 17.54
CA ASP A 6 12.89 8.46 16.65
C ASP A 6 12.16 7.32 17.36
N LEU A 7 11.12 7.66 18.10
CA LEU A 7 10.23 6.68 18.71
C LEU A 7 9.71 5.84 17.55
N GLU A 8 10.09 4.57 17.52
CA GLU A 8 9.66 3.63 16.50
C GLU A 8 8.14 3.48 16.57
N ARG A 9 7.44 3.81 15.46
CA ARG A 9 5.97 3.81 15.37
C ARG A 9 5.42 2.77 14.40
N SER A 10 6.16 1.69 14.12
CA SER A 10 5.74 0.63 13.20
C SER A 10 4.36 0.07 13.52
N LYS A 11 4.01 -0.05 14.81
CA LYS A 11 2.67 -0.48 15.24
C LYS A 11 1.58 0.47 14.76
N ASP A 12 1.79 1.78 14.91
CA ASP A 12 0.83 2.79 14.45
C ASP A 12 0.73 2.81 12.91
N TRP A 13 1.86 2.63 12.21
CA TRP A 13 1.87 2.52 10.75
C TRP A 13 1.14 1.27 10.25
N LEU A 14 1.33 0.14 10.91
CA LEU A 14 0.64 -1.11 10.58
C LEU A 14 -0.85 -1.03 10.89
N ASP A 15 -1.23 -0.39 12.01
CA ASP A 15 -2.63 -0.14 12.34
C ASP A 15 -3.31 0.73 11.28
N ALA A 16 -2.66 1.83 10.87
CA ALA A 16 -3.15 2.66 9.77
C ALA A 16 -3.23 1.92 8.43
N ALA A 17 -2.32 0.98 8.15
CA ALA A 17 -2.37 0.13 6.97
C ALA A 17 -3.58 -0.83 6.98
N LYS A 18 -3.92 -1.35 8.16
CA LYS A 18 -5.09 -2.22 8.35
C LYS A 18 -6.40 -1.46 8.21
N ASP A 19 -6.45 -0.23 8.73
CA ASP A 19 -7.60 0.66 8.57
C ASP A 19 -7.85 0.99 7.08
N ASP A 20 -6.79 1.34 6.33
CA ASP A 20 -6.88 1.53 4.88
C ASP A 20 -7.36 0.26 4.14
N LEU A 21 -6.92 -0.92 4.57
CA LEU A 21 -7.37 -2.19 3.98
C LEU A 21 -8.86 -2.43 4.26
N GLU A 22 -9.33 -2.12 5.46
CA GLU A 22 -10.74 -2.23 5.79
C GLU A 22 -11.58 -1.22 5.01
N HIS A 23 -11.08 0.01 4.87
CA HIS A 23 -11.70 1.02 4.02
C HIS A 23 -11.78 0.57 2.57
N ALA A 24 -10.73 -0.06 2.03
CA ALA A 24 -10.74 -0.60 0.67
C ALA A 24 -11.82 -1.68 0.46
N LYS A 25 -12.04 -2.56 1.44
CA LYS A 25 -13.11 -3.56 1.39
C LYS A 25 -14.49 -2.90 1.44
N HIS A 26 -14.68 -1.94 2.34
CA HIS A 26 -15.94 -1.22 2.47
C HIS A 26 -16.28 -0.48 1.17
N ASP A 27 -15.32 0.21 0.56
CA ASP A 27 -15.51 0.92 -0.71
C ASP A 27 -15.86 -0.04 -1.85
N LEU A 28 -15.22 -1.21 -1.89
CA LEU A 28 -15.53 -2.26 -2.85
C LEU A 28 -16.98 -2.73 -2.70
N GLU A 29 -17.43 -3.00 -1.47
CA GLU A 29 -18.80 -3.44 -1.18
C GLU A 29 -19.86 -2.39 -1.59
N HIS A 30 -19.54 -1.11 -1.44
CA HIS A 30 -20.46 0.00 -1.72
C HIS A 30 -20.34 0.59 -3.12
N GLY A 31 -19.48 0.03 -3.98
CA GLY A 31 -19.34 0.45 -5.38
C GLY A 31 -18.47 1.70 -5.60
N PHE A 32 -17.66 2.09 -4.60
CA PHE A 32 -16.67 3.15 -4.71
C PHE A 32 -15.32 2.61 -5.23
N TYR A 33 -15.34 1.97 -6.39
CA TYR A 33 -14.20 1.18 -6.88
C TYR A 33 -12.89 1.97 -7.03
N ASN A 34 -12.94 3.24 -7.46
CA ASN A 34 -11.73 4.07 -7.53
C ASN A 34 -11.12 4.29 -6.13
N TRP A 35 -11.95 4.43 -5.11
CA TRP A 35 -11.50 4.60 -3.73
C TRP A 35 -11.01 3.27 -3.13
N ALA A 36 -11.66 2.14 -3.44
CA ALA A 36 -11.15 0.82 -3.08
C ALA A 36 -9.72 0.59 -3.63
N CYS A 37 -9.47 0.95 -4.88
CA CYS A 37 -8.13 0.87 -5.49
C CYS A 37 -7.13 1.81 -4.80
N PHE A 38 -7.52 3.06 -4.50
CA PHE A 38 -6.67 4.03 -3.83
C PHE A 38 -6.29 3.58 -2.40
N SER A 39 -7.28 3.19 -1.61
CA SER A 39 -7.10 2.70 -0.24
C SER A 39 -6.25 1.43 -0.22
N SER A 40 -6.36 0.57 -1.24
CA SER A 40 -5.47 -0.60 -1.40
C SER A 40 -4.01 -0.20 -1.61
N GLN A 41 -3.74 0.82 -2.43
CA GLN A 41 -2.36 1.31 -2.59
C GLN A 41 -1.82 1.93 -1.29
N GLN A 42 -2.64 2.72 -0.58
CA GLN A 42 -2.24 3.34 0.69
C GLN A 42 -1.97 2.31 1.80
N ALA A 43 -2.80 1.27 1.90
CA ALA A 43 -2.58 0.17 2.84
C ALA A 43 -1.24 -0.55 2.57
N ALA A 44 -0.92 -0.83 1.30
CA ALA A 44 0.37 -1.43 0.95
C ALA A 44 1.55 -0.50 1.29
N GLU A 45 1.45 0.79 0.96
CA GLU A 45 2.47 1.79 1.27
C GLU A 45 2.76 1.86 2.78
N LYS A 46 1.72 1.98 3.60
CA LYS A 46 1.84 2.10 5.06
C LYS A 46 2.35 0.80 5.69
N ALA A 47 1.93 -0.36 5.20
CA ALA A 47 2.41 -1.65 5.69
C ALA A 47 3.92 -1.83 5.47
N VAL A 48 4.41 -1.47 4.28
CA VAL A 48 5.85 -1.55 3.99
C VAL A 48 6.64 -0.51 4.82
N LYS A 49 6.11 0.71 4.96
CA LYS A 49 6.70 1.74 5.84
C LYS A 49 6.79 1.31 7.31
N ALA A 50 5.84 0.51 7.80
CA ALA A 50 5.91 -0.08 9.13
C ALA A 50 7.16 -0.97 9.28
N VAL A 51 7.51 -1.77 8.27
CA VAL A 51 8.72 -2.60 8.28
C VAL A 51 9.98 -1.73 8.35
N PHE A 52 10.06 -0.66 7.55
CA PHE A 52 11.19 0.29 7.63
C PHE A 52 11.33 0.92 9.01
N GLN A 53 10.21 1.40 9.58
CA GLN A 53 10.18 1.97 10.93
C GLN A 53 10.72 0.98 11.97
N ARG A 54 10.28 -0.28 11.90
CA ARG A 54 10.74 -1.34 12.79
C ARG A 54 12.25 -1.60 12.69
N MET A 55 12.81 -1.41 11.50
CA MET A 55 14.25 -1.52 11.24
C MET A 55 15.06 -0.27 11.62
N GLY A 56 14.43 0.75 12.22
CA GLY A 56 15.05 2.03 12.55
C GLY A 56 15.37 2.89 11.31
N ALA A 57 14.64 2.68 10.22
CA ALA A 57 14.79 3.41 8.96
C ALA A 57 13.52 4.21 8.63
N GLN A 58 13.69 5.25 7.81
CA GLN A 58 12.59 6.03 7.26
C GLN A 58 12.56 5.85 5.74
N ALA A 59 11.39 5.47 5.21
CA ALA A 59 11.15 5.39 3.78
C ALA A 59 10.38 6.63 3.29
N TRP A 60 10.91 7.29 2.27
CA TRP A 60 10.36 8.52 1.69
C TRP A 60 9.74 8.26 0.32
N GLY A 61 8.61 8.90 0.04
CA GLY A 61 7.85 8.68 -1.20
C GLY A 61 6.60 7.83 -1.00
N TYR A 62 6.07 7.29 -2.08
CA TYR A 62 4.79 6.57 -2.16
C TYR A 62 4.86 5.30 -3.02
N SER A 63 6.02 4.98 -3.60
CA SER A 63 6.19 3.85 -4.51
C SER A 63 6.36 2.55 -3.73
N VAL A 64 5.33 1.71 -3.71
CA VAL A 64 5.36 0.39 -3.08
C VAL A 64 6.44 -0.53 -3.71
N PRO A 65 6.61 -0.62 -5.04
CA PRO A 65 7.63 -1.49 -5.63
C PRO A 65 9.05 -1.01 -5.30
N ASP A 66 9.30 0.31 -5.22
CA ASP A 66 10.60 0.82 -4.80
C ASP A 66 10.90 0.43 -3.35
N PHE A 67 9.89 0.55 -2.46
CA PHE A 67 10.03 0.14 -1.08
C PHE A 67 10.27 -1.36 -0.92
N LEU A 68 9.56 -2.21 -1.67
CA LEU A 68 9.83 -3.65 -1.70
C LEU A 68 11.23 -3.96 -2.27
N GLY A 69 11.63 -3.24 -3.31
CA GLY A 69 12.97 -3.33 -3.89
C GLY A 69 14.07 -3.00 -2.89
N GLU A 70 13.90 -1.96 -2.08
CA GLU A 70 14.81 -1.63 -0.99
C GLU A 70 14.83 -2.72 0.10
N LEU A 71 13.67 -3.26 0.50
CA LEU A 71 13.59 -4.36 1.47
C LEU A 71 14.24 -5.66 0.96
N SER A 72 14.32 -5.87 -0.35
CA SER A 72 14.95 -7.06 -0.95
C SER A 72 16.44 -7.21 -0.59
N SER A 73 17.08 -6.13 -0.14
CA SER A 73 18.46 -6.17 0.38
C SER A 73 18.60 -6.95 1.70
N ARG A 74 17.49 -7.18 2.42
CA ARG A 74 17.48 -7.85 3.74
C ARG A 74 16.50 -9.03 3.83
N PHE A 75 15.46 -9.05 3.01
CA PHE A 75 14.43 -10.07 3.01
C PHE A 75 14.21 -10.62 1.60
N GLU A 76 13.85 -11.90 1.50
CA GLU A 76 13.37 -12.45 0.24
C GLU A 76 11.96 -11.90 -0.03
N ILE A 77 11.81 -11.20 -1.16
CA ILE A 77 10.52 -10.67 -1.62
C ILE A 77 10.01 -11.61 -2.72
N PRO A 78 8.86 -12.27 -2.53
CA PRO A 78 8.25 -13.06 -3.59
C PRO A 78 7.98 -12.20 -4.83
N GLU A 79 8.33 -12.71 -6.01
CA GLU A 79 8.15 -12.02 -7.29
C GLU A 79 6.71 -11.53 -7.48
N GLU A 80 5.72 -12.33 -7.07
CA GLU A 80 4.30 -11.95 -7.14
C GLU A 80 3.97 -10.68 -6.35
N LEU A 81 4.65 -10.40 -5.22
CA LEU A 81 4.39 -9.18 -4.45
C LEU A 81 4.92 -7.94 -5.17
N MET A 82 6.00 -8.09 -5.95
CA MET A 82 6.52 -7.02 -6.80
C MET A 82 5.52 -6.69 -7.92
N ASP A 83 4.95 -7.71 -8.57
CA ASP A 83 3.92 -7.52 -9.60
C ASP A 83 2.67 -6.83 -9.02
N PHE A 84 2.24 -7.25 -7.84
CA PHE A 84 1.11 -6.63 -7.13
C PHE A 84 1.40 -5.16 -6.80
N ALA A 85 2.60 -4.84 -6.30
CA ALA A 85 3.00 -3.49 -6.00
C ALA A 85 3.03 -2.58 -7.25
N LEU A 86 3.54 -3.09 -8.37
CA LEU A 86 3.53 -2.37 -9.66
C LEU A 86 2.11 -2.08 -10.18
N GLU A 87 1.15 -2.96 -9.95
CA GLU A 87 -0.26 -2.68 -10.28
C GLU A 87 -0.89 -1.68 -9.30
N LEU A 88 -0.66 -1.82 -8.00
CA LEU A 88 -1.20 -0.93 -6.97
C LEU A 88 -0.75 0.52 -7.17
N ASP A 89 0.52 0.75 -7.49
CA ASP A 89 1.08 2.10 -7.69
C ASP A 89 0.39 2.88 -8.80
N LYS A 90 -0.11 2.20 -9.84
CA LYS A 90 -0.89 2.82 -10.92
C LYS A 90 -2.20 3.41 -10.41
N ALA A 91 -2.69 3.00 -9.24
CA ALA A 91 -3.88 3.54 -8.60
C ALA A 91 -3.60 4.77 -7.71
N TYR A 92 -2.35 5.15 -7.46
CA TYR A 92 -2.06 6.24 -6.51
C TYR A 92 -2.61 7.61 -6.95
N ILE A 93 -2.36 7.99 -8.21
CA ILE A 93 -2.77 9.30 -8.78
C ILE A 93 -4.10 9.21 -9.54
N PRO A 94 -4.29 8.30 -10.51
CA PRO A 94 -5.43 8.35 -11.42
C PRO A 94 -6.78 8.00 -10.79
N THR A 95 -6.79 7.45 -9.57
CA THR A 95 -8.03 7.21 -8.79
C THR A 95 -8.66 8.49 -8.23
N ARG A 96 -7.90 9.59 -8.19
CA ARG A 96 -8.30 10.85 -7.54
C ARG A 96 -8.33 12.04 -8.48
N TYR A 97 -7.42 12.11 -9.45
CA TYR A 97 -7.27 13.28 -10.31
C TYR A 97 -7.84 13.02 -11.71
N PRO A 98 -8.91 13.74 -12.13
CA PRO A 98 -9.43 13.65 -13.50
C PRO A 98 -8.40 13.96 -14.58
N ASP A 99 -7.45 14.86 -14.30
CA ASP A 99 -6.39 15.26 -15.24
C ASP A 99 -5.38 14.15 -15.55
N ALA A 100 -5.35 13.08 -14.73
CA ALA A 100 -4.57 11.88 -14.99
C ALA A 100 -5.28 10.89 -15.93
N LEU A 101 -6.47 11.24 -16.44
CA LEU A 101 -7.29 10.40 -17.30
C LEU A 101 -7.52 11.10 -18.65
N PRO A 102 -7.62 10.37 -19.77
CA PRO A 102 -7.93 10.98 -21.07
C PRO A 102 -9.29 11.68 -21.10
N SER A 103 -10.25 11.25 -20.27
CA SER A 103 -11.57 11.89 -20.11
C SER A 103 -12.35 11.30 -18.94
N GLY A 104 -13.33 12.06 -18.43
CA GLY A 104 -14.28 11.60 -17.41
C GLY A 104 -13.74 11.68 -15.98
N SER A 105 -14.57 11.29 -15.02
CA SER A 105 -14.21 11.27 -13.60
C SER A 105 -13.61 9.90 -13.22
N PRO A 106 -12.60 9.85 -12.32
CA PRO A 106 -12.08 8.59 -11.78
C PRO A 106 -13.16 7.64 -11.28
N ARG A 107 -14.25 8.16 -10.69
CA ARG A 107 -15.39 7.36 -10.19
C ARG A 107 -15.93 6.36 -11.21
N ASN A 108 -15.93 6.70 -12.49
CA ASN A 108 -16.52 5.89 -13.56
C ASN A 108 -15.47 5.15 -14.41
N ARG A 109 -14.19 5.17 -14.00
CA ARG A 109 -13.06 4.58 -14.75
C ARG A 109 -12.48 3.33 -14.11
N TYR A 110 -12.96 2.94 -12.93
CA TYR A 110 -12.55 1.72 -12.25
C TYR A 110 -13.71 0.75 -12.17
N SER A 111 -13.46 -0.50 -12.55
CA SER A 111 -14.44 -1.57 -12.46
C SER A 111 -14.37 -2.29 -11.12
N ARG A 112 -15.44 -3.03 -10.80
CA ARG A 112 -15.48 -3.94 -9.66
C ARG A 112 -14.36 -4.99 -9.72
N ILE A 113 -14.10 -5.55 -10.90
CA ILE A 113 -13.08 -6.60 -11.10
C ILE A 113 -11.68 -6.07 -10.77
N GLU A 114 -11.39 -4.83 -11.16
CA GLU A 114 -10.12 -4.19 -10.81
C GLU A 114 -10.02 -3.93 -9.31
N ALA A 115 -11.07 -3.41 -8.69
CA ALA A 115 -11.10 -3.16 -7.24
C ALA A 115 -10.95 -4.46 -6.43
N GLU A 116 -11.66 -5.53 -6.80
CA GLU A 116 -11.54 -6.86 -6.17
C GLU A 116 -10.09 -7.37 -6.24
N ARG A 117 -9.48 -7.29 -7.42
CA ARG A 117 -8.10 -7.71 -7.63
C ARG A 117 -7.11 -6.92 -6.78
N LEU A 118 -7.21 -5.59 -6.77
CA LEU A 118 -6.31 -4.72 -6.00
C LEU A 118 -6.49 -4.91 -4.49
N VAL A 119 -7.72 -5.10 -4.02
CA VAL A 119 -8.02 -5.44 -2.62
C VAL A 119 -7.37 -6.78 -2.24
N ASP A 120 -7.41 -7.78 -3.12
CA ASP A 120 -6.76 -9.07 -2.86
C ASP A 120 -5.23 -8.99 -2.87
N TYR A 121 -4.66 -8.15 -3.74
CA TYR A 121 -3.22 -7.88 -3.76
C TYR A 121 -2.72 -7.27 -2.46
N VAL A 122 -3.40 -6.22 -1.98
CA VAL A 122 -2.97 -5.56 -0.74
C VAL A 122 -3.14 -6.47 0.49
N LYS A 123 -4.14 -7.37 0.53
CA LYS A 123 -4.24 -8.38 1.61
C LYS A 123 -2.96 -9.21 1.71
N LYS A 124 -2.38 -9.62 0.57
CA LYS A 124 -1.15 -10.41 0.53
C LYS A 124 0.06 -9.59 0.98
N ILE A 125 0.18 -8.34 0.54
CA ILE A 125 1.28 -7.45 0.94
C ILE A 125 1.21 -7.12 2.44
N VAL A 126 0.03 -6.77 2.97
CA VAL A 126 -0.14 -6.48 4.40
C VAL A 126 0.24 -7.70 5.23
N ARG A 127 -0.24 -8.90 4.85
CA ARG A 127 0.12 -10.15 5.54
C ARG A 127 1.63 -10.42 5.50
N PHE A 128 2.26 -10.20 4.35
CA PHE A 128 3.72 -10.34 4.23
C PHE A 128 4.46 -9.40 5.19
N CYS A 129 4.03 -8.13 5.28
CA CYS A 129 4.61 -7.17 6.22
C CYS A 129 4.36 -7.56 7.68
N GLU A 130 3.18 -8.08 8.03
CA GLU A 130 2.89 -8.63 9.37
C GLU A 130 3.83 -9.78 9.72
N ASP A 131 4.03 -10.71 8.78
CA ASP A 131 4.93 -11.86 8.96
C ASP A 131 6.38 -11.40 9.18
N LEU A 132 6.86 -10.40 8.42
CA LEU A 132 8.18 -9.81 8.64
C LEU A 132 8.27 -9.15 10.02
N LEU A 133 7.33 -8.27 10.37
CA LEU A 133 7.30 -7.54 11.64
C LEU A 133 7.25 -8.47 12.86
N SER A 134 6.64 -9.65 12.74
CA SER A 134 6.63 -10.66 13.81
C SER A 134 8.01 -11.29 14.10
N ARG A 135 8.95 -11.19 13.14
CA ARG A 135 10.28 -11.82 13.18
C ARG A 135 11.40 -10.86 13.54
N ILE A 136 11.15 -9.54 13.49
CA ILE A 136 12.17 -8.49 13.66
C ILE A 136 11.92 -7.55 14.85
#